data_AF-A0A7W0KT21-F1
#
_entry.id   AF-A0A7W0KT21-F1
#
_cell.length_a   1.000
_cell.length_b   1.000
_cell.length_c   1.000
_cell.angle_alpha   90.00
_cell.angle_beta   90.00
_cell.angle_gamma   90.00
#
_symmetry.space_group_name_H-M   'P 1'
#
loop_
_entity.id
_entity.type
_entity.pdbx_description
1 polymer ?
#
loop_
_entity_poly.entity_id
_entity_poly.type
_entity_poly.pdbx_seq_one_letter_code
_entity_poly.pdbx_strand_id
1 'polypeptide(L)' 'ATTEDGDHERFAHVVVPASAVTEAYITGEPVTALCGKRWVPTRDPKRYPVCPTCQEILTAARAARDR' A
#
# COMPACT_ATOMS: atom_id res chain seq x y z
N ALA A 1 -25.82 -9.86 -9.18
CA ALA A 1 -24.39 -10.22 -9.22
C ALA A 1 -23.62 -8.91 -9.16
N THR A 2 -23.04 -8.59 -8.00
CA THR A 2 -22.15 -7.43 -7.84
C THR A 2 -20.86 -7.97 -7.27
N THR A 3 -20.16 -8.71 -8.11
CA THR A 3 -18.81 -9.20 -7.86
C THR A 3 -17.87 -7.98 -7.82
N GLU A 4 -16.91 -8.00 -6.90
CA GLU A 4 -15.56 -7.39 -7.03
C GLU A 4 -15.27 -5.98 -6.46
N ASP A 5 -16.23 -5.16 -6.04
CA ASP A 5 -15.87 -3.82 -5.49
C ASP A 5 -15.29 -3.87 -4.05
N GLY A 6 -15.55 -4.96 -3.31
CA GLY A 6 -15.20 -5.09 -1.89
C GLY A 6 -13.83 -5.66 -1.56
N ASP A 7 -13.03 -6.06 -2.55
CA ASP A 7 -11.75 -6.78 -2.30
C ASP A 7 -10.53 -5.84 -2.33
N HIS A 8 -10.54 -4.84 -3.21
CA HIS A 8 -9.43 -3.89 -3.32
C HIS A 8 -9.36 -2.87 -2.16
N GLU A 9 -10.42 -2.77 -1.35
CA GLU A 9 -10.47 -1.98 -0.11
C GLU A 9 -9.95 -2.73 1.12
N ARG A 10 -9.76 -4.06 1.05
CA ARG A 10 -9.42 -4.90 2.20
C ARG A 10 -7.94 -5.20 2.35
N PHE A 11 -7.10 -4.66 1.47
CA PHE A 11 -5.66 -4.85 1.54
C PHE A 11 -4.93 -3.57 1.91
N ALA A 12 -3.96 -3.69 2.81
CA ALA A 12 -3.01 -2.64 3.13
C ALA A 12 -1.99 -2.54 1.99
N HIS A 13 -1.90 -1.36 1.37
CA HIS A 13 -0.96 -1.09 0.30
C HIS A 13 0.31 -0.45 0.87
N VAL A 14 1.47 -0.84 0.35
CA VAL A 14 2.77 -0.37 0.83
C VAL A 14 3.26 0.75 -0.07
N VAL A 15 3.73 1.84 0.54
CA VAL A 15 4.43 2.93 -0.13
C VAL A 15 5.87 2.97 0.38
N VAL A 16 6.80 3.28 -0.51
CA VAL A 16 8.20 3.50 -0.17
C VAL A 16 8.58 4.92 -0.62
N PRO A 17 9.15 5.75 0.26
CA PRO A 17 9.43 5.49 1.68
C PRO A 17 8.16 5.44 2.54
N ALA A 18 8.17 4.67 3.63
CA ALA A 18 7.02 4.55 4.54
C ALA A 18 6.63 5.89 5.19
N SER A 19 7.59 6.82 5.31
CA SER A 19 7.34 8.19 5.76
C SER A 19 6.36 8.95 4.87
N ALA A 20 6.30 8.65 3.57
CA ALA A 20 5.35 9.29 2.66
C ALA A 20 3.89 8.99 3.03
N VAL A 21 3.62 7.79 3.56
CA VAL A 21 2.28 7.45 4.05
C VAL A 21 1.96 8.24 5.32
N THR A 22 2.90 8.32 6.25
CA THR A 22 2.73 9.11 7.48
C THR A 22 2.50 10.58 7.19
N GLU A 23 3.25 11.16 6.26
CA GLU A 23 3.07 12.55 5.83
C GLU A 23 1.69 12.76 5.19
N ALA A 24 1.27 11.86 4.30
CA ALA A 24 -0.04 11.91 3.68
C ALA A 24 -1.21 11.77 4.65
N TYR A 25 -1.04 11.07 5.79
CA TYR A 25 -2.05 11.08 6.86
C TYR A 25 -2.21 12.47 7.50
N ILE A 26 -1.17 13.31 7.46
CA ILE A 26 -1.16 14.66 8.03
C ILE A 26 -1.61 15.70 6.99
N THR A 27 -1.05 15.64 5.78
CA THR A 27 -1.33 16.61 4.70
C THR A 27 -2.64 16.31 3.96
N GLY A 28 -3.13 15.07 4.04
CA GLY A 28 -4.30 14.62 3.28
C GLY A 28 -4.00 14.40 1.79
N GLU A 29 -2.73 14.31 1.42
CA GLU A 29 -2.34 14.13 0.02
C GLU A 29 -2.47 12.68 -0.44
N PRO A 30 -2.77 12.45 -1.74
CA PRO A 30 -2.83 11.11 -2.29
C PRO A 30 -1.42 10.51 -2.45
N VAL A 31 -1.24 9.30 -1.94
CA VAL A 31 0.00 8.51 -2.11
C VAL A 31 -0.20 7.42 -3.14
N THR A 32 0.89 7.00 -3.77
CA THR A 32 0.91 5.88 -4.73
C THR A 32 1.72 4.71 -4.16
N ALA A 33 1.11 3.53 -4.12
CA ALA A 33 1.75 2.30 -3.64
C ALA A 33 2.63 1.66 -4.69
N LEU A 34 3.44 0.69 -4.25
CA LEU A 34 4.25 -0.17 -5.09
C LEU A 34 3.42 -0.90 -6.17
N CYS A 35 2.18 -1.26 -5.87
CA CYS A 35 1.26 -1.87 -6.84
C CYS A 35 0.67 -0.87 -7.86
N GLY A 36 0.98 0.42 -7.75
CA GLY A 36 0.43 1.48 -8.59
C GLY A 36 -0.89 2.09 -8.08
N LYS A 37 -1.50 1.55 -7.01
CA LYS A 37 -2.73 2.12 -6.44
C LYS A 37 -2.46 3.49 -5.84
N ARG A 38 -3.25 4.50 -6.23
CA ARG A 38 -3.26 5.83 -5.62
C ARG A 38 -4.44 5.97 -4.66
N TRP A 39 -4.20 6.43 -3.43
CA TRP A 39 -5.25 6.67 -2.43
C TRP A 39 -4.84 7.73 -1.41
N VAL A 40 -5.82 8.33 -0.74
CA VAL A 40 -5.59 9.16 0.44
C VAL A 40 -5.76 8.29 1.68
N PRO A 41 -4.76 8.20 2.57
CA PRO A 41 -4.82 7.31 3.72
C PRO A 41 -5.80 7.84 4.79
N THR A 42 -6.85 7.07 5.08
CA THR A 42 -7.92 7.47 6.04
C THR A 42 -8.24 6.42 7.11
N ARG A 43 -7.77 5.18 6.95
CA ARG A 43 -8.05 4.04 7.84
C ARG A 43 -6.76 3.40 8.35
N ASP A 44 -6.84 2.69 9.48
CA ASP A 44 -5.71 1.94 10.05
C ASP A 44 -5.33 0.74 9.16
N PRO A 45 -4.12 0.70 8.56
CA PRO A 45 -3.71 -0.37 7.67
C PRO A 45 -3.41 -1.68 8.43
N LYS A 46 -3.20 -1.62 9.75
CA LYS A 46 -2.92 -2.79 10.61
C LYS A 46 -4.08 -3.79 10.70
N ARG A 47 -5.30 -3.38 10.33
CA ARG A 47 -6.49 -4.27 10.36
C ARG A 47 -6.66 -5.10 9.09
N TYR A 48 -5.78 -4.90 8.11
CA TYR A 48 -5.93 -5.44 6.76
C TYR A 48 -4.68 -6.22 6.36
N PRO A 49 -4.82 -7.38 5.68
CA PRO A 49 -3.69 -8.09 5.09
C PRO A 49 -2.96 -7.19 4.08
N VAL A 50 -1.64 -7.34 3.95
CA VAL A 50 -0.87 -6.59 2.95
C VAL A 50 -1.22 -7.04 1.55
N CYS A 51 -1.28 -6.11 0.59
CA CYS A 51 -1.46 -6.42 -0.82
C CYS A 51 -0.34 -7.36 -1.30
N PRO A 52 -0.68 -8.53 -1.90
CA PRO A 52 0.31 -9.53 -2.30
C PRO A 52 1.35 -8.96 -3.28
N THR A 53 0.91 -8.16 -4.25
CA THR A 53 1.79 -7.47 -5.20
C THR A 53 2.77 -6.52 -4.50
N CYS A 54 2.30 -5.74 -3.52
CA CYS A 54 3.18 -4.87 -2.73
C CYS A 54 4.21 -5.67 -1.94
N GLN A 55 3.81 -6.83 -1.39
CA GLN A 55 4.68 -7.71 -0.64
C GLN A 55 5.75 -8.36 -1.53
N GLU A 56 5.39 -8.80 -2.73
CA GLU A 56 6.32 -9.35 -3.72
C GLU A 56 7.36 -8.32 -4.15
N ILE A 57 6.92 -7.10 -4.50
CA ILE A 57 7.84 -6.01 -4.88
C ILE A 57 8.76 -5.65 -3.72
N LEU A 58 8.24 -5.56 -2.49
CA LEU A 58 9.05 -5.27 -1.31
C LEU A 58 10.10 -6.37 -1.06
N THR A 59 9.71 -7.63 -1.22
CA THR A 59 10.61 -8.78 -1.08
C THR A 59 11.69 -8.77 -2.16
N ALA A 60 11.31 -8.54 -3.42
CA ALA A 60 12.24 -8.44 -4.54
C ALA A 60 13.20 -7.24 -4.38
N ALA A 61 12.68 -6.08 -3.97
CA ALA A 61 13.48 -4.88 -3.72
C ALA A 61 14.46 -5.07 -2.56
N ARG A 62 14.09 -5.83 -1.52
CA ARG A 62 15.00 -6.20 -0.43
C ARG A 62 16.08 -7.17 -0.91
N ALA A 63 15.71 -8.20 -1.66
CA ALA A 63 16.66 -9.16 -2.23
C ALA A 63 17.67 -8.50 -3.19
N ALA A 64 17.23 -7.49 -3.97
CA ALA A 64 18.09 -6.73 -4.87
C ALA A 64 19.05 -5.78 -4.13
N ARG A 65 18.73 -5.35 -2.90
CA ARG A 65 19.56 -4.47 -2.08
C ARG A 65 20.68 -5.20 -1.32
N ASP A 66 20.59 -6.53 -1.23
CA ASP A 66 21.56 -7.40 -0.55
C ASP A 66 22.60 -8.02 -1.52
N ARG A 67 22.52 -7.67 -2.81
CA ARG A 67 23.53 -7.98 -3.84
C ARG A 67 24.42 -6.78 -4.12
#